data_AF-A0A3D9IW88-F1
#
_entry.id   AF-A0A3D9IW88-F1
#
_cell.length_a   1.000
_cell.length_b   1.000
_cell.length_c   1.000
_cell.angle_alpha   90.00
_cell.angle_beta   90.00
_cell.angle_gamma   90.00
#
_symmetry.space_group_name_H-M   'P 1'
#
loop_
_entity.id
_entity.type
_entity.pdbx_description
1 polymer ?
#
loop_
_entity_poly.entity_id
_entity_poly.type
_entity_poly.pdbx_seq_one_letter_code
_entity_poly.pdbx_strand_id
1 'polypeptide(L)'
;MNPRRLAGLDMQLPEGKIPGFYAQIVKGIAERAPLFDRYKELLIFDSEEHLPPVLELLNKYKVTSERCELLLLPPEGLVQGDLYEDYAIVTRNENVYMDLALTALFSLNKAKPEAEPAPALLQLKEHLIGSLSIDGADVYMIDRQLTELAERIAVAYGCGVTWRYE
;
A
#
# COMPACT_ATOMS: atom_id res chain seq x y z
N MET A 1 0.01 10.14 -13.41
CA MET A 1 1.25 9.69 -12.75
C MET A 1 1.10 8.22 -12.43
N ASN A 2 2.14 7.39 -12.60
CA ASN A 2 2.05 5.96 -12.31
C ASN A 2 2.34 5.67 -10.82
N PRO A 3 1.74 4.61 -10.23
CA PRO A 3 2.06 4.20 -8.87
C PRO A 3 3.56 3.95 -8.68
N ARG A 4 4.06 4.31 -7.50
CA ARG A 4 5.49 4.19 -7.17
C ARG A 4 5.68 3.36 -5.92
N ARG A 5 6.57 2.36 -5.98
CA ARG A 5 6.98 1.61 -4.79
C ARG A 5 7.89 2.47 -3.91
N LEU A 6 7.67 2.36 -2.61
CA LEU A 6 8.40 3.06 -1.57
C LEU A 6 8.72 2.09 -0.44
N ALA A 7 9.80 2.40 0.28
CA ALA A 7 10.21 1.63 1.43
C ALA A 7 9.59 2.20 2.70
N GLY A 8 9.06 1.34 3.56
CA GLY A 8 8.49 1.73 4.85
C GLY A 8 9.17 1.04 6.03
N LEU A 9 9.16 1.72 7.18
CA LEU A 9 9.46 1.14 8.48
C LEU A 9 8.35 1.49 9.45
N ASP A 10 7.59 0.49 9.88
CA ASP A 10 6.60 0.63 10.94
C ASP A 10 7.27 0.41 12.30
N MET A 11 7.24 1.42 13.17
CA MET A 11 7.89 1.38 14.47
C MET A 11 6.93 0.97 15.58
N GLN A 12 7.32 -0.03 16.35
CA GLN A 12 6.62 -0.38 17.59
C GLN A 12 7.20 0.45 18.74
N LEU A 13 6.64 1.64 18.92
CA LEU A 13 7.05 2.53 19.98
C LEU A 13 6.63 1.95 21.35
N PRO A 14 7.57 1.73 22.28
CA PRO A 14 7.24 1.12 23.57
C PRO A 14 6.36 2.04 24.41
N GLU A 15 5.25 1.51 24.93
CA GLU A 15 4.32 2.24 25.78
C GLU A 15 5.01 2.73 27.08
N GLY A 16 4.61 3.91 27.56
CA GLY A 16 5.05 4.45 28.85
C GLY A 16 6.42 5.13 28.89
N LYS A 17 7.09 5.38 27.76
CA LYS A 17 8.33 6.18 27.73
C LYS A 17 8.06 7.69 27.74
N ILE A 18 8.96 8.44 28.38
CA ILE A 18 8.85 9.90 28.59
C ILE A 18 8.95 10.64 27.23
N PRO A 19 8.19 11.72 26.98
CA PRO A 19 8.22 12.49 25.73
C PRO A 19 9.62 12.84 25.18
N GLY A 20 10.60 13.09 26.07
CA GLY A 20 11.97 13.38 25.67
C GLY A 20 12.70 12.22 24.98
N PHE A 21 12.33 10.97 25.27
CA PHE A 21 12.89 9.78 24.62
C PHE A 21 12.46 9.70 23.15
N TYR A 22 11.19 9.96 22.86
CA TYR A 22 10.68 10.00 21.48
C TYR A 22 11.30 11.11 20.67
N ALA A 23 11.47 12.30 21.28
CA ALA A 23 12.13 13.42 20.61
C ALA A 23 13.55 13.08 20.16
N GLN A 24 14.30 12.29 20.95
CA GLN A 24 15.65 11.84 20.57
C GLN A 24 15.63 10.85 19.40
N ILE A 25 14.69 9.91 19.36
CA ILE A 25 14.55 8.97 18.25
C ILE A 25 14.19 9.74 16.96
N VAL A 26 13.15 10.59 17.02
CA VAL A 26 12.72 11.39 15.86
C VAL A 26 13.85 12.27 15.33
N LYS A 27 14.58 12.96 16.22
CA LYS A 27 15.74 13.75 15.84
C LYS A 27 16.82 12.88 15.20
N GLY A 28 17.13 11.73 15.80
CA GLY A 28 18.14 10.81 15.29
C GLY A 28 17.81 10.22 13.92
N ILE A 29 16.53 10.00 13.62
CA ILE A 29 16.05 9.55 12.30
C ILE A 29 16.32 10.63 11.26
N ALA A 30 15.88 11.87 11.55
CA ALA A 30 16.03 13.01 10.65
C ALA A 30 17.51 13.35 10.34
N GLU A 31 18.43 13.06 11.25
CA GLU A 31 19.88 13.22 11.04
C GLU A 31 20.50 12.16 10.11
N ARG A 32 19.82 11.03 9.89
CA ARG A 32 20.36 9.86 9.18
C ARG A 32 19.79 9.66 7.79
N ALA A 33 18.52 10.01 7.60
CA ALA A 33 17.84 9.80 6.34
C ALA A 33 16.78 10.89 6.12
N PRO A 34 16.63 11.39 4.88
CA PRO A 34 15.46 12.17 4.52
C PRO A 34 14.22 11.27 4.54
N LEU A 35 13.15 11.75 5.19
CA LEU A 35 11.85 11.09 5.12
C LEU A 35 11.11 11.62 3.90
N PHE A 36 10.55 10.71 3.10
CA PHE A 36 9.64 11.07 2.03
C PHE A 36 8.28 11.48 2.60
N ASP A 37 7.75 10.69 3.54
CA ASP A 37 6.52 11.00 4.26
C ASP A 37 6.47 10.24 5.60
N ARG A 38 5.41 10.47 6.39
CA ARG A 38 5.18 9.79 7.67
C ARG A 38 3.69 9.68 7.97
N TYR A 39 3.30 8.53 8.51
CA TYR A 39 1.96 8.31 9.06
C TYR A 39 2.06 7.64 10.44
N LYS A 40 1.66 8.32 11.51
CA LYS A 40 1.77 7.80 12.88
C LYS A 40 3.21 7.29 13.18
N GLU A 41 3.40 6.00 13.39
CA GLU A 41 4.69 5.32 13.62
C GLU A 41 5.37 4.81 12.34
N LEU A 42 4.69 4.87 11.19
CA LEU A 42 5.22 4.49 9.88
C LEU A 42 6.09 5.61 9.29
N LEU A 43 7.35 5.28 9.03
CA LEU A 43 8.31 6.09 8.30
C LEU A 43 8.34 5.66 6.84
N ILE A 44 8.28 6.62 5.90
CA ILE A 44 8.24 6.33 4.46
C ILE A 44 9.46 6.97 3.80
N PHE A 45 10.16 6.19 2.98
CA PHE A 45 11.38 6.57 2.27
C PHE A 45 11.20 6.37 0.76
N ASP A 46 11.81 7.24 -0.03
CA ASP A 46 11.87 7.15 -1.49
C ASP A 46 13.02 6.28 -2.01
N SER A 47 13.90 5.83 -1.13
CA SER A 47 15.00 4.91 -1.44
C SER A 47 15.23 3.90 -0.32
N GLU A 48 15.51 2.65 -0.68
CA GLU A 48 15.90 1.60 0.28
C GLU A 48 17.23 1.89 0.97
N GLU A 49 18.10 2.69 0.36
CA GLU A 49 19.41 3.06 0.92
C GLU A 49 19.28 3.83 2.24
N HIS A 50 18.10 4.40 2.51
CA HIS A 50 17.79 5.11 3.74
C HIS A 50 17.44 4.18 4.92
N LEU A 51 17.11 2.91 4.68
CA LEU A 51 16.70 1.98 5.72
C LEU A 51 17.84 1.58 6.68
N PRO A 52 19.03 1.17 6.22
CA PRO A 52 20.08 0.66 7.11
C PRO A 52 20.48 1.61 8.25
N PRO A 53 20.79 2.90 8.02
CA PRO A 53 21.20 3.79 9.11
C PRO A 53 20.06 4.05 10.11
N VAL A 54 18.80 4.06 9.64
CA VAL A 54 17.63 4.19 10.52
C VAL A 54 17.44 2.94 11.36
N LEU A 55 17.57 1.74 10.77
CA LEU A 55 17.49 0.47 11.50
C LEU A 55 18.58 0.36 12.59
N GLU A 56 19.80 0.77 12.31
CA GLU A 56 20.88 0.82 13.31
C GLU A 56 20.53 1.71 14.51
N LEU A 57 19.92 2.87 14.24
CA LEU A 57 19.43 3.77 15.29
C LEU A 57 18.32 3.12 16.10
N LEU A 58 17.30 2.55 15.46
CA LEU A 58 16.17 1.92 16.14
C LEU A 58 16.65 0.77 17.04
N ASN A 59 17.57 -0.05 16.54
CA ASN A 59 18.19 -1.13 17.32
C ASN A 59 18.95 -0.59 18.55
N LYS A 60 19.73 0.49 18.39
CA LYS A 60 20.41 1.17 19.51
C LYS A 60 19.44 1.61 20.60
N TYR A 61 18.26 2.09 20.22
CA TYR A 61 17.21 2.52 21.16
C TYR A 61 16.27 1.37 21.59
N LYS A 62 16.51 0.14 21.13
CA LYS A 62 15.68 -1.05 21.35
C LYS A 62 14.22 -0.81 20.93
N VAL A 63 14.04 -0.14 19.80
CA VAL A 63 12.74 0.05 19.17
C VAL A 63 12.59 -1.07 18.14
N THR A 64 11.58 -1.90 18.32
CA THR A 64 11.21 -2.91 17.32
C THR A 64 10.62 -2.20 16.12
N SER A 65 10.96 -2.65 14.92
CA SER A 65 10.37 -2.14 13.70
C SER A 65 10.21 -3.24 12.66
N GLU A 66 9.20 -3.10 11.82
CA GLU A 66 8.94 -3.98 10.69
C GLU A 66 9.13 -3.24 9.38
N ARG A 67 9.77 -3.88 8.40
CA ARG A 67 9.89 -3.35 7.04
C ARG A 67 8.58 -3.62 6.30
N CYS A 68 8.04 -2.60 5.66
CA CYS A 68 6.90 -2.72 4.76
C CYS A 68 7.24 -2.21 3.37
N GLU A 69 6.54 -2.74 2.36
CA GLU A 69 6.60 -2.24 0.99
C GLU A 69 5.31 -1.49 0.70
N LEU A 70 5.44 -0.22 0.35
CA LEU A 70 4.31 0.67 0.16
C LEU A 70 4.17 1.03 -1.30
N LEU A 71 2.93 1.12 -1.78
CA LEU A 71 2.61 1.65 -3.09
C LEU A 71 1.98 3.03 -2.95
N LEU A 72 2.69 4.08 -3.35
CA LEU A 72 2.13 5.42 -3.49
C LEU A 72 1.20 5.45 -4.70
N LEU A 73 -0.07 5.75 -4.46
CA LEU A 73 -1.07 5.90 -5.50
C LEU A 73 -1.12 7.35 -6.02
N PRO A 74 -1.36 7.55 -7.32
CA PRO A 74 -1.68 8.88 -7.82
C PRO A 74 -3.02 9.34 -7.23
N PRO A 75 -3.13 10.58 -6.72
CA PRO A 75 -4.38 11.09 -6.17
C PRO A 75 -5.45 11.30 -7.27
N GLU A 76 -5.01 11.58 -8.50
CA GLU A 76 -5.90 11.78 -9.64
C GLU A 76 -6.47 10.44 -10.13
N GLY A 77 -7.80 10.36 -10.20
CA GLY A 77 -8.50 9.19 -10.75
C GLY A 77 -8.64 8.01 -9.80
N LEU A 78 -8.23 8.16 -8.53
CA LEU A 78 -8.50 7.18 -7.48
C LEU A 78 -9.99 7.23 -7.10
N VAL A 79 -10.67 6.11 -7.31
CA VAL A 79 -12.04 5.87 -6.86
C VAL A 79 -11.98 4.97 -5.63
N GLN A 80 -12.54 5.45 -4.53
CA GLN A 80 -12.59 4.71 -3.27
C GLN A 80 -13.63 3.58 -3.35
N GLY A 81 -13.25 2.39 -2.92
CA GLY A 81 -14.15 1.25 -2.77
C GLY A 81 -14.67 1.14 -1.34
N ASP A 82 -15.46 0.10 -1.08
CA ASP A 82 -16.13 -0.10 0.21
C ASP A 82 -15.14 -0.38 1.35
N LEU A 83 -13.97 -0.94 1.04
CA LEU A 83 -12.90 -1.23 2.01
C LEU A 83 -11.83 -0.14 2.09
N TYR A 84 -12.01 1.02 1.44
CA TYR A 84 -10.95 2.02 1.30
C TYR A 84 -10.34 2.44 2.65
N GLU A 85 -11.18 2.81 3.63
CA GLU A 85 -10.75 3.33 4.93
C GLU A 85 -10.03 2.28 5.80
N ASP A 86 -10.21 0.99 5.52
CA ASP A 86 -9.60 -0.09 6.28
C ASP A 86 -8.14 -0.36 5.84
N TYR A 87 -7.78 0.00 4.61
CA TYR A 87 -6.47 -0.31 4.01
C TYR A 87 -5.67 0.92 3.59
N ALA A 88 -6.34 2.01 3.21
CA ALA A 88 -5.67 3.19 2.69
C ALA A 88 -4.95 3.95 3.81
N ILE A 89 -3.65 4.18 3.62
CA ILE A 89 -2.86 5.05 4.48
C ILE A 89 -2.85 6.44 3.86
N VAL A 90 -3.60 7.37 4.44
CA VAL A 90 -3.65 8.78 4.00
C VAL A 90 -2.80 9.63 4.93
N THR A 91 -1.71 10.21 4.42
CA THR A 91 -0.82 11.08 5.22
C THR A 91 -1.36 12.50 5.31
N ARG A 92 -0.71 13.32 6.15
CA ARG A 92 -1.03 14.76 6.25
C ARG A 92 -0.71 15.53 4.96
N ASN A 93 0.15 14.99 4.11
CA ASN A 93 0.47 15.56 2.81
C ASN A 93 -0.54 15.12 1.73
N GLU A 94 -1.64 14.47 2.13
CA GLU A 94 -2.69 13.96 1.24
C GLU A 94 -2.20 12.89 0.25
N ASN A 95 -1.01 12.31 0.49
CA ASN A 95 -0.54 11.16 -0.24
C ASN A 95 -1.29 9.91 0.24
N VAL A 96 -1.64 9.04 -0.71
CA VAL A 96 -2.34 7.77 -0.45
C VAL A 96 -1.39 6.61 -0.70
N TYR A 97 -1.24 5.75 0.30
CA TYR A 97 -0.41 4.55 0.22
C TYR A 97 -1.24 3.30 0.47
N MET A 98 -0.84 2.21 -0.18
CA MET A 98 -1.30 0.86 0.12
C MET A 98 -0.12 0.02 0.60
N ASP A 99 -0.31 -0.73 1.69
CA ASP A 99 0.66 -1.74 2.10
C ASP A 99 0.54 -2.95 1.18
N LEU A 100 1.62 -3.25 0.44
CA LEU A 100 1.61 -4.39 -0.46
C LEU A 100 1.46 -5.70 0.32
N ALA A 101 1.91 -5.84 1.57
CA ALA A 101 1.70 -7.06 2.34
C ALA A 101 0.20 -7.39 2.55
N LEU A 102 -0.66 -6.37 2.56
CA LEU A 102 -2.10 -6.49 2.82
C LEU A 102 -2.96 -6.36 1.56
N THR A 103 -2.42 -5.76 0.51
CA THR A 103 -3.19 -5.39 -0.69
C THR A 103 -2.64 -6.05 -1.95
N ALA A 104 -3.54 -6.37 -2.87
CA ALA A 104 -3.19 -6.82 -4.21
C ALA A 104 -3.86 -5.94 -5.26
N LEU A 105 -3.13 -5.66 -6.34
CA LEU A 105 -3.61 -4.86 -7.46
C LEU A 105 -3.78 -5.74 -8.69
N PHE A 106 -4.88 -5.56 -9.42
CA PHE A 106 -5.13 -6.34 -10.62
C PHE A 106 -5.90 -5.60 -11.69
N SER A 107 -5.78 -6.09 -12.93
CA SER A 107 -6.68 -5.74 -14.03
C SER A 107 -7.48 -6.96 -14.45
N LEU A 108 -8.74 -6.74 -14.86
CA LEU A 108 -9.51 -7.77 -15.57
C LEU A 108 -9.15 -7.73 -17.06
N ASN A 109 -8.98 -8.90 -17.66
CA ASN A 109 -8.77 -9.05 -19.10
C ASN A 109 -9.81 -9.99 -19.70
N LYS A 110 -10.10 -9.81 -21.00
CA LYS A 110 -10.99 -10.71 -21.75
C LYS A 110 -10.23 -11.95 -22.20
N ALA A 111 -10.15 -12.94 -21.33
CA ALA A 111 -9.49 -14.22 -21.64
C ALA A 111 -10.24 -15.03 -22.71
N LYS A 112 -11.54 -14.80 -22.89
CA LYS A 112 -12.39 -15.40 -23.93
C LYS A 112 -13.08 -14.34 -24.81
N PRO A 113 -13.44 -14.65 -26.07
CA PRO A 113 -14.18 -13.71 -26.93
C PRO A 113 -15.50 -13.23 -26.32
N GLU A 114 -16.21 -14.11 -25.63
CA GLU A 114 -17.49 -13.87 -24.95
C GLU A 114 -17.36 -13.33 -23.53
N ALA A 115 -16.16 -12.95 -23.08
CA ALA A 115 -15.92 -12.50 -21.73
C ALA A 115 -16.71 -11.23 -21.37
N GLU A 116 -17.24 -11.19 -20.14
CA GLU A 116 -18.05 -10.10 -19.60
C GLU A 116 -17.41 -9.49 -18.34
N PRO A 117 -16.48 -8.51 -18.47
CA PRO A 117 -15.82 -7.90 -17.32
C PRO A 117 -16.74 -7.11 -16.39
N ALA A 118 -17.81 -6.49 -16.91
CA ALA A 118 -18.70 -5.66 -16.11
C ALA A 118 -19.48 -6.46 -15.04
N PRO A 119 -20.10 -7.61 -15.36
CA PRO A 119 -20.65 -8.52 -14.36
C PRO A 119 -19.63 -9.03 -13.33
N ALA A 120 -18.42 -9.38 -13.77
CA ALA A 120 -17.35 -9.80 -12.85
C ALA A 120 -16.99 -8.69 -11.85
N LEU A 121 -16.85 -7.46 -12.35
CA LEU A 121 -16.58 -6.30 -11.52
C LEU A 121 -17.72 -6.00 -10.54
N LEU A 122 -18.98 -6.18 -10.97
CA LEU A 122 -20.13 -5.98 -10.10
C LEU A 122 -20.11 -6.95 -8.91
N GLN A 123 -19.72 -8.21 -9.11
CA GLN A 123 -19.55 -9.16 -8.02
C GLN A 123 -18.37 -8.82 -7.11
N LEU A 124 -17.30 -8.24 -7.66
CA LEU A 124 -16.12 -7.88 -6.88
C LEU A 124 -16.29 -6.58 -6.09
N LYS A 125 -17.29 -5.76 -6.41
CA LYS A 125 -17.43 -4.39 -5.93
C LYS A 125 -17.32 -4.25 -4.41
N GLU A 126 -18.00 -5.11 -3.65
CA GLU A 126 -18.01 -5.08 -2.18
C GLU A 126 -16.67 -5.49 -1.53
N HIS A 127 -15.76 -6.04 -2.32
CA HIS A 127 -14.42 -6.44 -1.89
C HIS A 127 -13.35 -5.44 -2.34
N LEU A 128 -13.70 -4.42 -3.12
CA LEU A 128 -12.73 -3.46 -3.61
C LEU A 128 -12.33 -2.48 -2.51
N ILE A 129 -11.02 -2.33 -2.34
CA ILE A 129 -10.42 -1.21 -1.61
C ILE A 129 -10.54 0.07 -2.46
N GLY A 130 -10.40 -0.06 -3.77
CA GLY A 130 -10.60 1.03 -4.72
C GLY A 130 -10.19 0.66 -6.13
N SER A 131 -10.19 1.65 -7.02
CA SER A 131 -9.76 1.50 -8.40
C SER A 131 -9.15 2.78 -8.95
N LEU A 132 -8.29 2.65 -9.96
CA LEU A 132 -7.78 3.78 -10.74
C LEU A 132 -7.48 3.36 -12.18
N SER A 133 -7.32 4.33 -13.07
CA SER A 133 -6.86 4.08 -14.44
C SER A 133 -5.36 4.35 -14.54
N ILE A 134 -4.59 3.35 -14.99
CA ILE A 134 -3.13 3.44 -15.20
C ILE A 134 -2.87 3.14 -16.67
N ASP A 135 -2.27 4.10 -17.39
CA ASP A 135 -1.94 3.96 -18.82
C ASP A 135 -3.14 3.49 -19.68
N GLY A 136 -4.36 3.92 -19.32
CA GLY A 136 -5.61 3.58 -20.01
C GLY A 136 -6.19 2.20 -19.64
N ALA A 137 -5.61 1.50 -18.68
CA ALA A 137 -6.13 0.24 -18.14
C ALA A 137 -6.70 0.45 -16.73
N ASP A 138 -7.87 -0.13 -16.48
CA ASP A 138 -8.44 -0.14 -15.13
C ASP A 138 -7.64 -1.09 -14.23
N VAL A 139 -7.29 -0.60 -13.06
CA VAL A 139 -6.61 -1.33 -12.01
C VAL A 139 -7.44 -1.23 -10.74
N TYR A 140 -7.71 -2.40 -10.17
CA TYR A 140 -8.52 -2.59 -8.98
C TYR A 140 -7.62 -3.04 -7.83
N MET A 141 -7.98 -2.62 -6.61
CA MET A 141 -7.29 -2.97 -5.38
C MET A 141 -8.22 -3.83 -4.51
N ILE A 142 -7.69 -4.90 -3.94
CA ILE A 142 -8.40 -5.84 -3.08
C ILE A 142 -7.49 -6.29 -1.93
N ASP A 143 -8.07 -6.83 -0.86
CA ASP A 143 -7.30 -7.59 0.14
C ASP A 143 -6.52 -8.73 -0.54
N ARG A 144 -5.23 -8.82 -0.25
CA ARG A 144 -4.34 -9.87 -0.79
C ARG A 144 -4.82 -11.30 -0.48
N GLN A 145 -5.58 -11.52 0.59
CA GLN A 145 -6.16 -12.82 0.93
C GLN A 145 -7.34 -13.21 0.03
N LEU A 146 -7.91 -12.26 -0.73
CA LEU A 146 -9.03 -12.50 -1.64
C LEU A 146 -8.61 -12.66 -3.10
N THR A 147 -7.32 -12.89 -3.37
CA THR A 147 -6.80 -13.08 -4.74
C THR A 147 -7.47 -14.25 -5.45
N GLU A 148 -7.64 -15.39 -4.76
CA GLU A 148 -8.34 -16.57 -5.30
C GLU A 148 -9.81 -16.26 -5.62
N LEU A 149 -10.48 -15.44 -4.79
CA LEU A 149 -11.85 -15.01 -5.04
C LEU A 149 -11.94 -14.19 -6.33
N ALA A 150 -11.01 -13.25 -6.54
CA ALA A 150 -10.92 -12.45 -7.75
C ALA A 150 -10.74 -13.31 -9.00
N GLU A 151 -9.85 -14.31 -8.94
CA GLU A 151 -9.62 -15.25 -10.04
C GLU A 151 -10.86 -16.10 -10.33
N ARG A 152 -11.52 -16.65 -9.30
CA ARG A 152 -12.73 -17.45 -9.47
C ARG A 152 -13.88 -16.67 -10.07
N ILE A 153 -14.09 -15.43 -9.63
CA ILE A 153 -15.11 -14.54 -10.20
C ILE A 153 -14.76 -14.21 -11.65
N ALA A 154 -13.51 -13.83 -11.95
CA ALA A 154 -13.10 -13.53 -13.31
C ALA A 154 -13.37 -14.72 -14.26
N VAL A 155 -12.97 -15.93 -13.87
CA VAL A 155 -13.16 -17.15 -14.66
C VAL A 155 -14.65 -17.45 -14.90
N ALA A 156 -15.52 -17.22 -13.91
CA ALA A 156 -16.96 -17.43 -14.04
C ALA A 156 -17.59 -16.59 -15.17
N TYR A 157 -16.99 -15.43 -15.47
CA TYR A 157 -17.42 -14.52 -16.55
C TYR A 157 -16.48 -14.55 -17.77
N GLY A 158 -15.70 -15.60 -17.94
CA GLY A 158 -14.78 -15.76 -19.08
C GLY A 158 -13.61 -14.78 -19.10
N CYS A 159 -13.41 -14.03 -18.02
CA CYS A 159 -12.30 -13.09 -17.84
C CYS A 159 -11.08 -13.78 -17.23
N GLY A 160 -9.94 -13.12 -17.30
CA GLY A 160 -8.73 -13.44 -16.55
C GLY A 160 -8.33 -12.28 -15.64
N VAL A 161 -7.45 -12.56 -14.69
CA VAL A 161 -6.84 -11.57 -13.79
C VAL A 161 -5.39 -11.38 -14.21
N THR A 162 -4.94 -10.12 -14.27
CA THR A 162 -3.52 -9.78 -14.40
C THR A 162 -3.10 -9.03 -13.15
N TRP A 163 -2.33 -9.70 -12.28
CA TRP A 163 -1.75 -9.10 -11.09
C TRP A 163 -0.73 -8.03 -11.46
N ARG A 164 -0.73 -6.93 -10.70
CA ARG A 164 0.12 -5.76 -10.90
C ARG A 164 0.86 -5.50 -9.58
N TYR A 165 2.11 -5.06 -9.70
CA TYR A 165 2.91 -4.63 -8.55
C TYR A 165 3.11 -5.70 -7.46
N GLU A 166 3.24 -6.98 -7.84
CA GLU A 166 3.71 -8.07 -6.97
C GLU A 166 5.19 -7.92 -6.62
#